data_AF-A0A2H9PSR3-F1
#
_entry.id   AF-A0A2H9PSR3-F1
#
_cell.length_a   1.000
_cell.length_b   1.000
_cell.length_c   1.000
_cell.angle_alpha   90.00
_cell.angle_beta   90.00
_cell.angle_gamma   90.00
#
_symmetry.space_group_name_H-M   'P 1'
#
loop_
_entity.id
_entity.type
_entity.pdbx_description
1 polymer ?
#
loop_
_entity_poly.entity_id
_entity_poly.type
_entity_poly.pdbx_seq_one_letter_code
_entity_poly.pdbx_strand_id
1 'polypeptide(L)'
;MTENKKVNPVRNFDTERFSQKQGKEISNGVKISESLGKLEEIVSWFEKQTDVDVEEGLKKVKEGAAIIKALKVRLKKVETEFSEIRHELEE
;
A
#
# COMPACT_ATOMS: atom_id res chain seq x y z
N MET A 1 -45.24 -39.51 25.89
CA MET A 1 -44.74 -39.09 24.56
C MET A 1 -43.59 -38.13 24.81
N THR A 2 -42.36 -38.59 24.64
CA THR A 2 -41.14 -37.85 24.96
C THR A 2 -40.72 -37.01 23.76
N GLU A 3 -40.74 -35.69 23.92
CA GLU A 3 -40.31 -34.76 22.87
C GLU A 3 -38.79 -34.62 22.90
N ASN A 4 -38.13 -35.31 21.97
CA ASN A 4 -36.70 -35.19 21.71
C ASN A 4 -36.41 -33.80 21.11
N LYS A 5 -35.93 -32.86 21.94
CA LYS A 5 -35.34 -31.61 21.46
C LYS A 5 -34.05 -31.92 20.72
N LYS A 6 -34.06 -31.77 19.39
CA LYS A 6 -32.86 -31.77 18.55
C LYS A 6 -31.88 -30.70 19.05
N VAL A 7 -30.76 -31.14 19.62
CA VAL A 7 -29.64 -30.26 19.94
C VAL A 7 -28.99 -29.86 18.60
N ASN A 8 -29.11 -28.59 18.23
CA ASN A 8 -28.36 -28.03 17.11
C ASN A 8 -26.91 -27.79 17.56
N PRO A 9 -25.89 -28.30 16.84
CA PRO A 9 -24.50 -27.98 17.16
C PRO A 9 -24.20 -26.57 16.66
N VAL A 10 -24.03 -25.61 17.58
CA VAL A 10 -23.58 -24.27 17.20
C VAL A 10 -22.06 -24.25 17.13
N ARG A 11 -21.59 -24.35 15.87
CA ARG A 11 -20.35 -23.84 15.27
C ARG A 11 -19.06 -24.07 16.05
N ASN A 12 -18.29 -25.05 15.58
CA ASN A 12 -16.85 -25.06 15.75
C ASN A 12 -16.31 -23.69 15.31
N PHE A 13 -15.62 -23.00 16.21
CA PHE A 13 -14.89 -21.79 15.89
C PHE A 13 -13.71 -22.23 15.03
N ASP A 14 -13.81 -22.09 13.71
CA ASP A 14 -12.74 -22.41 12.76
C ASP A 14 -11.50 -21.55 13.07
N THR A 15 -10.63 -22.03 13.96
CA THR A 15 -9.36 -21.42 14.33
C THR A 15 -8.41 -21.26 13.14
N GLU A 16 -8.66 -21.97 12.04
CA GLU A 16 -7.90 -21.85 10.79
C GLU A 16 -8.15 -20.54 10.04
N ARG A 17 -9.33 -19.91 10.23
CA ARG A 17 -9.63 -18.61 9.61
C ARG A 17 -8.91 -17.45 10.29
N PHE A 18 -8.43 -17.67 11.52
CA PHE A 18 -7.62 -16.71 12.27
C PHE A 18 -6.17 -16.67 11.79
N SER A 19 -5.65 -17.76 11.21
CA SER A 19 -4.26 -17.84 10.76
C SER A 19 -4.04 -17.22 9.37
N GLN A 20 -5.08 -17.04 8.55
CA GLN A 20 -4.97 -16.34 7.25
C GLN A 20 -4.99 -14.81 7.37
N LYS A 21 -5.17 -14.25 8.58
CA LYS A 21 -5.21 -12.80 8.80
C LYS A 21 -3.85 -12.15 9.05
N GLN A 22 -2.76 -12.92 9.10
CA GLN A 22 -1.40 -12.42 9.36
C GLN A 22 -0.52 -12.30 8.10
N GLY A 23 -1.13 -12.02 6.94
CA GLY A 23 -0.41 -11.69 5.70
C GLY A 23 -0.62 -10.25 5.21
N LYS A 24 -1.36 -9.41 5.95
CA LYS A 24 -1.81 -8.09 5.50
C LYS A 24 -1.39 -6.97 6.45
N GLU A 25 -0.10 -6.94 6.79
CA GLU A 25 0.56 -5.76 7.36
C GLU A 25 1.95 -5.58 6.73
N ILE A 26 2.03 -5.55 5.39
CA ILE A 26 3.21 -4.97 4.76
C ILE A 26 2.96 -3.46 4.63
N SER A 27 3.41 -2.79 5.71
CA SER A 27 3.84 -1.41 5.79
C SER A 27 2.83 -0.34 5.36
N ASN A 28 2.29 0.40 6.34
CA ASN A 28 1.70 1.73 6.16
C ASN A 28 2.75 2.81 5.80
N GLY A 29 3.88 2.41 5.20
CA GLY A 29 4.82 3.32 4.57
C GLY A 29 4.41 3.50 3.11
N VAL A 30 4.41 4.75 2.63
CA VAL A 30 4.16 5.11 1.23
C VAL A 30 4.72 4.03 0.28
N LYS A 31 3.85 3.24 -0.34
CA LYS A 31 4.32 2.18 -1.24
C LYS A 31 4.89 2.85 -2.48
N ILE A 32 6.08 2.40 -2.87
CA ILE A 32 6.81 2.96 -4.03
C ILE A 32 5.94 2.82 -5.29
N SER A 33 5.34 1.64 -5.50
CA SER A 33 4.45 1.37 -6.63
C SER A 33 3.24 2.29 -6.69
N GLU A 34 2.55 2.50 -5.56
CA GLU A 34 1.38 3.38 -5.48
C GLU A 34 1.75 4.84 -5.78
N SER A 35 2.94 5.28 -5.35
CA SER A 35 3.43 6.63 -5.61
C SER A 35 3.80 6.84 -7.07
N LEU A 36 4.42 5.84 -7.70
CA LEU A 36 4.70 5.86 -9.13
C LEU A 36 3.41 5.89 -9.94
N GLY A 37 2.41 5.08 -9.59
CA GLY A 37 1.10 5.11 -10.24
C GLY A 37 0.42 6.47 -10.14
N LYS A 38 0.48 7.14 -8.99
CA LYS A 38 -0.05 8.51 -8.85
C LYS A 38 0.69 9.54 -9.71
N LEU A 39 2.01 9.39 -9.87
CA LEU A 39 2.77 10.25 -10.78
C LEU A 39 2.37 10.02 -12.24
N GLU A 40 2.16 8.77 -12.65
CA GLU A 40 1.63 8.43 -13.98
C GLU A 40 0.23 9.01 -14.21
N GLU A 41 -0.64 8.96 -13.20
CA GLU A 41 -1.97 9.59 -13.26
C GLU A 41 -1.88 11.11 -13.46
N ILE A 42 -0.94 11.78 -12.77
CA ILE A 42 -0.69 13.22 -12.94
C ILE A 42 -0.21 13.51 -14.37
N VAL A 43 0.74 12.74 -14.89
CA VAL A 43 1.23 12.90 -16.27
C VAL A 43 0.11 12.67 -17.27
N SER A 44 -0.65 11.58 -17.11
CA SER A 44 -1.78 11.26 -17.97
C SER A 44 -2.86 12.34 -17.94
N TRP A 45 -3.08 12.98 -16.78
CA TRP A 45 -4.00 14.10 -16.67
C TRP A 45 -3.55 15.27 -17.57
N PHE A 46 -2.26 15.63 -17.57
CA PHE A 46 -1.71 16.68 -18.43
C PHE A 46 -1.83 16.34 -19.92
N GLU A 47 -1.52 15.10 -20.31
CA GLU A 47 -1.56 14.65 -21.71
C GLU A 47 -2.98 14.63 -22.29
N LYS A 48 -4.00 14.46 -21.45
CA LYS A 48 -5.41 14.44 -21.87
C LYS A 48 -6.02 15.82 -22.06
N GLN A 49 -5.36 16.89 -21.62
CA GLN A 49 -5.91 18.25 -21.75
C GLN A 49 -5.65 18.80 -23.15
N THR A 50 -6.70 19.29 -23.81
CA THR A 50 -6.60 20.05 -25.07
C THR A 50 -6.22 21.52 -24.80
N ASP A 51 -6.77 22.11 -23.75
CA ASP A 51 -6.37 23.39 -23.19
C ASP A 51 -6.12 23.20 -21.69
N VAL A 52 -4.91 23.54 -21.24
CA VAL A 52 -4.50 23.32 -19.84
C VAL A 52 -4.99 24.49 -18.98
N ASP A 53 -5.85 24.18 -18.00
CA ASP A 53 -6.11 25.10 -16.89
C ASP A 53 -4.84 25.24 -16.05
N VAL A 54 -4.29 26.45 -16.00
CA VAL A 54 -3.03 26.77 -15.32
C VAL A 54 -3.15 26.63 -13.80
N GLU A 55 -4.29 26.97 -13.20
CA GLU A 55 -4.49 26.83 -11.75
C GLU A 55 -4.55 25.37 -11.33
N GLU A 56 -5.26 24.55 -12.11
CA GLU A 56 -5.35 23.12 -11.86
C GLU A 56 -4.02 22.41 -12.16
N GLY A 57 -3.34 22.80 -13.24
CA GLY A 57 -1.99 22.33 -13.55
C GLY A 57 -1.01 22.62 -12.41
N LEU A 58 -1.06 23.82 -11.82
CA LEU A 58 -0.20 24.16 -10.69
C LEU A 58 -0.49 23.30 -9.45
N LYS A 59 -1.75 22.91 -9.21
CA LYS A 59 -2.11 21.97 -8.14
C LYS A 59 -1.50 20.59 -8.39
N LYS A 60 -1.61 20.07 -9.62
CA LYS A 60 -1.05 18.77 -10.01
C LYS A 60 0.48 18.72 -9.92
N VAL A 61 1.17 19.80 -10.31
CA VAL A 61 2.62 19.92 -10.14
C VAL A 61 3.02 19.89 -8.66
N LYS A 62 2.30 20.61 -7.79
CA LYS A 62 2.56 20.60 -6.34
C LYS A 62 2.33 19.22 -5.73
N GLU A 63 1.28 18.53 -6.15
CA GLU A 63 0.98 17.15 -5.73
C GLU A 63 2.11 16.19 -6.15
N GLY A 64 2.53 16.24 -7.42
CA GLY A 64 3.64 15.46 -7.92
C GLY A 64 4.95 15.72 -7.17
N ALA A 65 5.25 16.99 -6.88
CA ALA A 65 6.43 17.37 -6.10
C ALA A 65 6.42 16.78 -4.68
N ALA A 66 5.27 16.76 -4.02
CA ALA A 66 5.11 16.14 -2.70
C ALA A 66 5.33 14.62 -2.76
N ILE A 67 4.77 13.94 -3.78
CA ILE A 67 4.95 12.51 -4.00
C ILE A 67 6.43 12.16 -4.22
N ILE A 68 7.12 12.91 -5.10
CA ILE A 68 8.54 12.72 -5.37
C ILE A 68 9.38 12.90 -4.10
N LYS A 69 9.06 13.90 -3.28
CA LYS A 69 9.77 14.14 -2.01
C LYS A 69 9.61 12.95 -1.06
N ALA A 70 8.40 12.41 -0.91
CA ALA A 70 8.14 11.24 -0.08
C ALA A 70 8.86 9.99 -0.62
N LEU A 71 8.81 9.77 -1.93
CA LEU A 71 9.50 8.67 -2.61
C LEU A 71 11.01 8.68 -2.37
N LYS A 72 11.66 9.84 -2.49
CA LYS A 72 13.11 9.98 -2.22
C LYS A 72 13.48 9.53 -0.80
N VAL A 73 12.67 9.90 0.19
CA VAL A 73 12.89 9.47 1.59
C VAL A 73 12.72 7.96 1.72
N ARG A 74 11.68 7.39 1.10
CA ARG A 74 11.46 5.94 1.15
C ARG A 74 12.58 5.15 0.50
N LEU A 75 13.06 5.60 -0.67
CA LEU A 75 14.16 4.95 -1.40
C LEU A 75 15.46 4.97 -0.59
N LYS A 76 15.79 6.10 0.04
CA LYS A 76 16.96 6.18 0.93
C LYS A 76 16.86 5.18 2.10
N LYS A 77 15.66 4.97 2.64
CA LYS A 77 15.43 3.98 3.68
C LYS A 77 15.66 2.56 3.17
N VAL A 78 15.14 2.23 1.98
CA VAL A 78 15.39 0.91 1.33
C VAL A 78 16.88 0.68 1.11
N GLU A 79 17.61 1.70 0.65
CA GLU A 79 19.06 1.63 0.44
C GLU A 79 19.81 1.32 1.74
N THR A 80 19.40 1.95 2.85
CA THR A 80 19.98 1.69 4.18
C THR A 80 19.69 0.27 4.64
N GLU A 81 18.43 -0.16 4.55
CA GLU A 81 18.00 -1.54 4.87
C GLU A 81 18.80 -2.57 4.05
N PHE A 82 19.05 -2.30 2.77
CA PHE A 82 19.85 -3.17 1.91
C PHE A 82 21.34 -3.21 2.29
N SER A 83 21.90 -2.07 2.71
CA SER A 83 23.28 -1.99 3.17
C SER A 83 23.50 -2.79 4.46
N GLU A 84 22.56 -2.77 5.39
CA GLU A 84 22.61 -3.54 6.64
C GLU A 84 22.61 -5.04 6.35
N ILE A 85 21.70 -5.51 5.49
CA ILE A 85 21.65 -6.92 5.07
C ILE A 85 22.97 -7.35 4.41
N ARG A 86 23.58 -6.49 3.58
CA ARG A 86 24.89 -6.79 2.97
C ARG A 86 25.97 -6.98 4.02
N HIS A 87 26.00 -6.13 5.05
CA HIS A 87 26.97 -6.24 6.12
C HIS A 87 26.80 -7.54 6.91
N GLU A 88 25.56 -7.92 7.24
CA GLU A 88 25.24 -9.18 7.92
C GLU A 88 25.62 -10.44 7.13
N LEU A 89 25.67 -10.36 5.79
CA LEU A 89 26.06 -11.49 4.92
C LEU A 89 27.58 -11.59 4.71
N GLU A 90 28.32 -10.51 4.98
CA GLU A 90 29.77 -10.45 4.82
C GLU A 90 30.53 -10.73 6.14
N GLU A 91 29.84 -10.71 7.30
CA GLU A 91 30.31 -11.25 8.59
C GLU A 91 30.03 -12.77 8.75
#